data_AF-H5TPZ9-F1
#
_entry.id   AF-H5TPZ9-F1
#
_cell.length_a   1.000
_cell.length_b   1.000
_cell.length_c   1.000
_cell.angle_alpha   90.00
_cell.angle_beta   90.00
_cell.angle_gamma   90.00
#
_symmetry.space_group_name_H-M   'P 1'
#
loop_
_entity.id
_entity.type
_entity.pdbx_description
1 polymer ?
#
loop_
_entity_poly.entity_id
_entity_poly.type
_entity_poly.pdbx_seq_one_letter_code
_entity_poly.pdbx_strand_id
1 'polypeptide(L)'
;MLDPAHPPPYIDHVGWVDTAVGPSLQIYPTPNGRASIADDGADVAWREVLALAPDADTPGMKAQFVCHWDFARAVEPNKPSWNIEPRRPVVDDSTMIATRCNPGGPEE
;
A
#
# COMPACT_ATOMS: atom_id res chain seq x y z
N MET A 1 -13.94 13.96 2.91
CA MET A 1 -13.32 15.21 3.37
C MET A 1 -12.02 15.37 2.59
N LEU A 2 -11.72 16.58 2.11
CA LEU A 2 -10.37 16.90 1.62
C LEU A 2 -9.49 17.22 2.83
N ASP A 3 -8.20 16.86 2.81
CA ASP A 3 -7.25 17.20 3.87
C ASP A 3 -6.27 18.29 3.41
N PRO A 4 -6.59 19.59 3.60
CA PRO A 4 -5.69 20.66 3.23
C PRO A 4 -4.45 20.78 4.15
N ALA A 5 -4.45 20.15 5.33
CA ALA A 5 -3.30 20.17 6.23
C ALA A 5 -2.20 19.21 5.77
N HIS A 6 -2.58 18.12 5.08
CA HIS A 6 -1.66 17.15 4.51
C HIS A 6 -1.96 16.95 3.02
N PRO A 7 -1.52 17.89 2.16
CA PRO A 7 -1.69 17.73 0.72
C PRO A 7 -0.73 16.66 0.16
N PRO A 8 -1.03 16.08 -1.01
CA PRO A 8 -0.09 15.23 -1.75
C PRO A 8 1.21 15.99 -2.11
N PRO A 9 2.33 15.29 -2.36
CA PRO A 9 2.43 13.84 -2.59
C PRO A 9 2.31 13.00 -1.32
N TYR A 10 1.64 11.86 -1.43
CA TYR A 10 1.47 10.87 -0.38
C TYR A 10 2.52 9.76 -0.42
N ILE A 11 3.07 9.48 -1.60
CA ILE A 11 4.14 8.50 -1.82
C ILE A 11 5.43 9.23 -2.16
N ASP A 12 6.50 8.90 -1.44
CA ASP A 12 7.85 9.44 -1.67
C ASP A 12 8.53 8.70 -2.83
N HIS A 13 8.64 7.38 -2.71
CA HIS A 13 9.17 6.50 -3.75
C HIS A 13 8.64 5.07 -3.60
N VAL A 14 8.91 4.24 -4.62
CA VAL A 14 8.66 2.80 -4.60
C VAL A 14 9.88 2.05 -5.11
N GLY A 15 10.04 0.80 -4.73
CA GLY A 15 11.13 -0.06 -5.21
C GLY A 15 10.71 -1.52 -5.28
N TRP A 16 10.97 -2.15 -6.42
CA TRP A 16 10.85 -3.60 -6.56
C TRP A 16 12.07 -4.28 -5.92
N VAL A 17 11.80 -5.30 -5.11
CA VAL A 17 12.81 -6.16 -4.47
C VAL A 17 12.46 -7.61 -4.75
N ASP A 18 13.45 -8.40 -5.14
CA ASP A 18 13.31 -9.86 -5.21
C ASP A 18 13.55 -10.45 -3.83
N THR A 19 12.55 -11.12 -3.27
CA THR A 19 12.62 -11.79 -1.95
C THR A 19 12.61 -13.30 -2.10
N ALA A 20 12.77 -14.01 -0.97
CA ALA A 20 12.71 -15.47 -0.96
C ALA A 20 11.34 -16.01 -1.38
N VAL A 21 10.28 -15.20 -1.23
CA VAL A 21 8.94 -15.56 -1.68
C VAL A 21 8.69 -15.10 -3.11
N GLY A 22 9.22 -13.97 -3.56
CA GLY A 22 9.18 -13.52 -4.96
C GLY A 22 9.32 -12.01 -5.09
N PRO A 23 8.94 -11.40 -6.23
CA PRO A 23 8.97 -9.95 -6.37
C PRO A 23 8.01 -9.27 -5.40
N SER A 24 8.45 -8.17 -4.79
CA SER A 24 7.69 -7.35 -3.84
C SER A 24 7.94 -5.88 -4.07
N LEU A 25 6.85 -5.11 -4.13
CA LEU A 25 6.92 -3.67 -4.28
C LEU A 25 6.92 -3.03 -2.89
N GLN A 26 8.04 -2.45 -2.52
CA GLN A 26 8.22 -1.66 -1.31
C GLN A 26 7.71 -0.24 -1.57
N ILE A 27 6.68 0.21 -0.86
CA ILE A 27 6.07 1.54 -1.04
C ILE A 27 6.40 2.40 0.17
N TYR A 28 7.04 3.55 -0.05
CA TYR A 28 7.48 4.45 1.01
C TYR A 28 6.58 5.69 1.05
N PRO A 29 5.68 5.82 2.04
CA PRO A 29 4.80 6.97 2.14
C PRO A 29 5.51 8.18 2.78
N THR A 30 5.14 9.38 2.33
CA THR A 30 5.58 10.66 2.90
C THR A 30 4.95 10.87 4.29
N PRO A 31 5.46 11.82 5.10
CA PRO A 31 4.76 12.25 6.32
C PRO A 31 3.31 12.67 6.07
N ASN A 32 3.03 13.34 4.95
CA ASN A 32 1.66 13.73 4.57
C ASN A 32 0.79 12.51 4.25
N GLY A 33 1.30 11.52 3.51
CA GLY A 33 0.57 10.28 3.23
C GLY A 33 0.21 9.51 4.51
N ARG A 34 1.12 9.52 5.51
CA ARG A 34 0.87 8.90 6.83
C ARG A 34 -0.16 9.66 7.66
N ALA A 35 -0.23 10.98 7.53
CA ALA A 35 -1.10 11.83 8.34
C ALA A 35 -2.46 12.16 7.68
N SER A 36 -2.58 11.95 6.37
CA SER A 36 -3.75 12.36 5.58
C SER A 36 -5.05 11.73 6.07
N ILE A 37 -6.07 12.55 6.29
CA ILE A 37 -7.44 12.11 6.59
C ILE A 37 -8.39 12.27 5.39
N ALA A 38 -7.85 12.44 4.18
CA ALA A 38 -8.67 12.63 2.98
C ALA A 38 -9.44 11.35 2.61
N ASP A 39 -10.73 11.47 2.28
CA ASP A 39 -11.58 10.31 1.92
C ASP A 39 -11.07 9.60 0.65
N ASP A 40 -10.51 10.37 -0.29
CA ASP A 40 -9.94 9.88 -1.55
C ASP A 40 -8.43 9.65 -1.46
N GLY A 41 -7.83 9.74 -0.26
CA GLY A 41 -6.40 9.67 -0.04
C GLY A 41 -5.78 8.38 -0.59
N ALA A 42 -6.43 7.24 -0.37
CA ALA A 42 -5.97 5.95 -0.89
C ALA A 42 -5.94 5.91 -2.42
N ASP A 43 -6.96 6.46 -3.08
CA ASP A 43 -7.03 6.50 -4.54
C ASP A 43 -6.00 7.48 -5.14
N VAL A 44 -5.76 8.61 -4.49
CA VAL A 44 -4.68 9.55 -4.88
C VAL A 44 -3.32 8.88 -4.73
N ALA A 45 -3.05 8.27 -3.59
CA ALA A 45 -1.78 7.62 -3.31
C ALA A 45 -1.55 6.42 -4.25
N TRP A 46 -2.58 5.64 -4.57
CA TRP A 46 -2.46 4.55 -5.55
C TRP A 46 -2.09 5.07 -6.95
N ARG A 47 -2.66 6.20 -7.38
CA ARG A 47 -2.25 6.83 -8.66
C ARG A 47 -0.79 7.28 -8.63
N GLU A 48 -0.29 7.77 -7.49
CA GLU A 48 1.13 8.10 -7.34
C GLU A 48 2.03 6.86 -7.39
N VAL A 49 1.62 5.75 -6.76
CA VAL A 49 2.30 4.45 -6.90
C VAL A 49 2.39 4.05 -8.37
N LEU A 50 1.28 4.09 -9.11
CA LEU A 50 1.27 3.71 -10.54
C LEU A 50 2.05 4.67 -11.44
N ALA A 51 2.19 5.94 -11.04
CA ALA A 51 3.06 6.87 -11.75
C ALA A 51 4.56 6.52 -11.56
N LEU A 52 4.93 5.92 -10.43
CA LEU A 52 6.30 5.51 -10.10
C LEU A 52 6.62 4.06 -10.55
N ALA A 53 5.65 3.16 -10.49
CA ALA A 53 5.72 1.75 -10.90
C ALA A 53 4.48 1.37 -11.73
N PRO A 54 4.47 1.66 -13.05
CA PRO A 54 3.31 1.41 -13.90
C PRO A 54 2.92 -0.07 -14.05
N ASP A 55 3.85 -0.97 -13.77
CA ASP A 55 3.67 -2.42 -13.81
C ASP A 55 3.04 -3.00 -12.53
N ALA A 56 2.79 -2.17 -11.50
CA ALA A 56 2.19 -2.59 -10.25
C ALA A 56 0.66 -2.84 -10.32
N ASP A 57 -0.01 -2.45 -11.41
CA ASP A 57 -1.47 -2.61 -11.57
C ASP A 57 -1.86 -4.05 -11.96
N THR A 58 -1.41 -5.03 -11.17
CA THR A 58 -1.79 -6.43 -11.32
C THR A 58 -2.93 -6.79 -10.36
N PRO A 59 -3.71 -7.85 -10.65
CA PRO A 59 -4.81 -8.26 -9.78
C PRO A 59 -4.39 -8.40 -8.30
N GLY A 60 -5.16 -7.78 -7.40
CA GLY A 60 -4.93 -7.84 -5.95
C GLY A 60 -3.96 -6.81 -5.37
N MET A 61 -3.10 -6.16 -6.17
CA MET A 61 -2.11 -5.20 -5.65
C MET A 61 -2.76 -3.95 -5.03
N LYS A 62 -3.75 -3.36 -5.71
CA LYS A 62 -4.50 -2.22 -5.16
C LYS A 62 -5.19 -2.57 -3.83
N ALA A 63 -5.77 -3.77 -3.71
CA ALA A 63 -6.45 -4.19 -2.49
C ALA A 63 -5.48 -4.36 -1.31
N GLN A 64 -4.30 -4.92 -1.56
CA GLN A 64 -3.22 -4.97 -0.55
C GLN A 64 -2.81 -3.55 -0.14
N PHE A 65 -2.58 -2.65 -1.10
CA PHE A 65 -2.21 -1.26 -0.83
C PHE A 65 -3.25 -0.52 0.01
N VAL A 66 -4.55 -0.63 -0.34
CA VAL A 66 -5.64 0.00 0.42
C VAL A 66 -5.67 -0.54 1.86
N CYS A 67 -5.47 -1.85 2.03
CA CYS A 67 -5.35 -2.43 3.37
C CYS A 67 -4.18 -1.81 4.16
N HIS A 68 -3.02 -1.58 3.53
CA HIS A 68 -1.91 -0.89 4.20
C HIS A 68 -2.22 0.58 4.53
N TRP A 69 -2.88 1.29 3.61
CA TRP A 69 -3.30 2.67 3.79
C TRP A 69 -4.25 2.84 4.99
N ASP A 70 -5.25 1.96 5.10
CA ASP A 70 -6.27 2.03 6.14
C ASP A 70 -5.79 1.43 7.47
N PHE A 71 -5.11 0.28 7.42
CA PHE A 71 -4.79 -0.51 8.61
C PHE A 71 -3.33 -0.35 9.06
N ALA A 72 -2.36 -0.58 8.18
CA ALA A 72 -0.95 -0.55 8.57
C ALA A 72 -0.52 0.87 9.02
N ARG A 73 -1.08 1.91 8.41
CA ARG A 73 -0.89 3.30 8.83
C ARG A 73 -1.35 3.58 10.27
N ALA A 74 -2.44 2.94 10.71
CA ALA A 74 -3.00 3.12 12.04
C ALA A 74 -2.31 2.23 13.09
N VAL A 75 -1.95 0.99 12.73
CA VAL A 75 -1.44 -0.01 13.67
C VAL A 75 0.07 0.06 13.83
N GLU A 76 0.80 0.33 12.74
CA GLU A 76 2.27 0.42 12.74
C GLU A 76 2.74 1.66 11.96
N PRO A 77 2.47 2.88 12.48
CA PRO A 77 2.67 4.14 11.75
C PRO A 77 4.12 4.40 11.33
N ASN A 78 5.07 3.72 11.99
CA ASN A 78 6.51 3.88 11.77
C ASN A 78 7.12 2.83 10.83
N LYS A 79 6.32 1.92 10.23
CA LYS A 79 6.86 1.02 9.20
C LYS A 79 7.48 1.84 8.07
N PRO A 80 8.76 1.62 7.71
CA PRO A 80 9.42 2.42 6.68
C PRO A 80 8.73 2.25 5.33
N SER A 81 8.34 1.03 4.98
CA SER A 81 7.62 0.68 3.75
C SER A 81 6.35 -0.12 4.01
N TRP A 82 5.45 -0.10 3.03
CA TRP A 82 4.34 -1.02 2.87
C TRP A 82 4.62 -1.92 1.67
N ASN A 83 4.61 -3.23 1.88
CA ASN A 83 5.10 -4.19 0.90
C ASN A 83 3.91 -4.94 0.32
N ILE A 84 3.85 -5.03 -1.01
CA ILE A 84 2.76 -5.73 -1.71
C ILE A 84 3.33 -6.64 -2.79
N GLU A 85 2.77 -7.84 -2.93
CA GLU A 85 3.29 -8.85 -3.86
C GLU A 85 2.22 -9.32 -4.88
N PRO A 86 2.58 -9.43 -6.17
CA PRO A 86 1.63 -9.79 -7.24
C PRO A 86 1.17 -11.24 -7.20
N ARG A 87 1.86 -12.12 -6.45
CA ARG A 87 1.52 -13.53 -6.32
C ARG A 87 0.45 -13.81 -5.26
N ARG A 88 0.14 -12.83 -4.42
CA ARG A 88 -0.86 -12.97 -3.36
C ARG A 88 -2.22 -13.25 -4.01
N PRO A 89 -3.03 -14.18 -3.46
CA PRO A 89 -4.33 -14.49 -4.03
C PRO A 89 -5.25 -13.28 -3.95
N VAL A 90 -6.06 -13.08 -4.99
CA VAL A 90 -7.15 -12.10 -4.97
C VAL A 90 -8.24 -12.60 -4.03
N VAL A 91 -8.52 -11.84 -2.98
CA VAL A 91 -9.51 -12.15 -1.95
C VAL A 91 -10.41 -10.94 -1.72
N ASP A 92 -11.54 -11.15 -1.05
CA ASP A 92 -12.39 -10.04 -0.61
C ASP A 92 -11.73 -9.21 0.51
N ASP A 93 -12.21 -7.98 0.71
CA ASP A 93 -11.65 -7.04 1.68
C ASP A 93 -11.64 -7.60 3.12
N SER A 94 -12.66 -8.37 3.50
CA SER A 94 -12.74 -8.94 4.85
C SER A 94 -11.63 -9.98 5.08
N THR A 95 -11.36 -10.80 4.06
CA THR A 95 -10.25 -11.75 4.05
C THR A 95 -8.89 -11.03 4.02
N MET A 96 -8.76 -9.94 3.25
CA MET A 96 -7.55 -9.12 3.18
C MET A 96 -7.18 -8.57 4.57
N ILE A 97 -8.15 -7.99 5.28
CA ILE A 97 -7.95 -7.45 6.64
C ILE A 97 -7.69 -8.58 7.64
N ALA A 98 -8.46 -9.68 7.59
CA ALA A 98 -8.29 -10.82 8.49
C ALA A 98 -6.90 -11.48 8.37
N THR A 99 -6.29 -11.38 7.19
CA THR A 99 -4.93 -11.87 6.90
C THR A 99 -3.86 -10.78 7.05
N ARG A 100 -4.20 -9.65 7.68
CA ARG A 100 -3.28 -8.51 7.93
C ARG A 100 -2.59 -8.03 6.65
N CYS A 101 -3.38 -7.85 5.60
CA CYS A 101 -2.96 -7.39 4.27
C CYS A 101 -2.04 -8.37 3.49
N ASN A 102 -1.77 -9.57 4.02
CA ASN A 102 -0.86 -10.55 3.44
C ASN A 102 -1.55 -11.91 3.19
N PRO A 103 -2.55 -12.00 2.29
CA PRO A 103 -3.26 -13.25 2.09
C PRO A 103 -2.37 -14.33 1.46
N GLY A 104 -2.64 -15.60 1.77
CA GLY A 104 -2.04 -16.74 1.05
C GLY A 104 -0.60 -17.13 1.38
N GLY A 105 0.05 -16.57 2.42
CA GLY A 105 1.38 -17.04 2.84
C GLY A 105 2.06 -16.16 3.89
N PRO A 106 3.22 -16.59 4.42
CA PRO A 106 4.00 -15.77 5.36
C PRO A 106 4.44 -14.44 4.73
N GLU A 107 4.71 -13.44 5.59
CA GLU A 107 5.45 -12.24 5.20
C GLU A 107 6.88 -12.61 4.78
N GLU A 108 7.52 -11.73 4.00
CA GLU A 108 8.85 -11.91 3.39
C GLU A 108 10.00 -12.09 4.37
#